data_AF-A0A1B9NRC4-F1
#
_entry.id   AF-A0A1B9NRC4-F1
#
_cell.length_a   1.000
_cell.length_b   1.000
_cell.length_c   1.000
_cell.angle_alpha   90.00
_cell.angle_beta   90.00
_cell.angle_gamma   90.00
#
_symmetry.space_group_name_H-M   'P 1'
#
loop_
_entity.id
_entity.type
_entity.pdbx_description
1 polymer ?
#
loop_
_entity_poly.entity_id
_entity_poly.type
_entity_poly.pdbx_seq_one_letter_code
_entity_poly.pdbx_strand_id
1 'polypeptide(L)' 'MNTLNNENTRSQCAKIFNHLQSGKTINPLPALNKYDCFRLGAPIYDLKQIGFSIDKRMITAKNGKKYAEYSMRVN' A
#
# COMPACT_ATOMS: atom_id res chain seq x y z
N MET A 1 5.21 4.74 -15.34
CA MET A 1 4.67 3.48 -15.88
C MET A 1 3.62 2.96 -14.92
N ASN A 2 2.36 2.93 -15.35
CA ASN A 2 1.24 2.36 -14.59
C ASN A 2 1.44 0.84 -14.47
N THR A 3 1.47 0.29 -13.25
CA THR A 3 1.79 -1.13 -13.05
C THR A 3 0.58 -2.06 -13.20
N LEU A 4 -0.61 -1.48 -13.40
CA LEU A 4 -1.87 -2.18 -13.67
C LEU A 4 -1.91 -2.96 -15.01
N ASN A 5 -0.85 -3.00 -15.80
CA ASN A 5 -0.82 -3.76 -17.06
C ASN A 5 -0.46 -5.25 -16.87
N ASN A 6 -0.09 -5.66 -15.65
CA ASN A 6 0.21 -7.05 -15.31
C ASN A 6 -0.88 -7.64 -14.39
N GLU A 7 -1.39 -8.84 -14.72
CA GLU A 7 -2.48 -9.49 -13.97
C GLU A 7 -2.13 -9.74 -12.48
N ASN A 8 -0.89 -10.14 -12.17
CA ASN A 8 -0.46 -10.33 -10.77
C ASN A 8 -0.44 -8.99 -10.02
N THR A 9 -0.01 -7.91 -10.68
CA THR A 9 0.03 -6.58 -10.07
C THR A 9 -1.37 -6.00 -9.86
N ARG A 10 -2.33 -6.24 -10.77
CA ARG A 10 -3.75 -5.90 -10.54
C ARG A 10 -4.29 -6.61 -9.31
N SER A 11 -4.00 -7.91 -9.16
CA SER A 11 -4.43 -8.70 -8.00
C SER A 11 -3.85 -8.14 -6.69
N GLN A 12 -2.57 -7.79 -6.68
CA GLN A 12 -1.94 -7.15 -5.52
C GLN A 12 -2.55 -5.78 -5.21
N CYS A 13 -2.72 -4.93 -6.21
CA CYS A 13 -3.32 -3.60 -6.04
C CYS A 13 -4.74 -3.68 -5.45
N ALA A 14 -5.57 -4.60 -5.95
CA ALA A 14 -6.90 -4.85 -5.43
C ALA A 14 -6.90 -5.36 -3.97
N LYS A 15 -5.98 -6.28 -3.62
CA LYS A 15 -5.84 -6.76 -2.23
C LYS A 15 -5.44 -5.64 -1.27
N ILE A 16 -4.48 -4.80 -1.68
CA ILE A 16 -4.03 -3.64 -0.90
C ILE A 16 -5.17 -2.63 -0.75
N PHE A 17 -5.90 -2.35 -1.83
CA PHE A 17 -7.08 -1.48 -1.81
C PHE A 17 -8.11 -1.96 -0.79
N ASN A 18 -8.54 -3.22 -0.86
CA ASN A 18 -9.53 -3.78 0.05
C ASN A 18 -9.05 -3.71 1.52
N HIS A 19 -7.77 -3.94 1.78
CA HIS A 19 -7.20 -3.80 3.12
C HIS A 19 -7.30 -2.36 3.62
N LEU A 20 -6.90 -1.37 2.81
CA LEU A 20 -7.00 0.04 3.16
C LEU A 20 -8.45 0.51 3.32
N GLN A 21 -9.34 0.07 2.43
CA GLN A 21 -10.76 0.41 2.44
C GLN A 21 -11.47 -0.11 3.71
N SER A 22 -10.96 -1.20 4.31
CA SER A 22 -11.43 -1.72 5.61
C SER A 22 -11.03 -0.86 6.82
N GLY A 23 -10.38 0.30 6.60
CA GLY A 23 -9.91 1.19 7.65
C GLY A 23 -8.58 0.78 8.29
N LYS A 24 -7.92 -0.26 7.76
CA LYS A 24 -6.63 -0.75 8.27
C LYS A 24 -5.47 -0.01 7.62
N THR A 25 -4.38 0.14 8.36
CA THR A 25 -3.11 0.64 7.82
C THR A 25 -2.30 -0.50 7.19
N ILE A 26 -1.41 -0.15 6.27
CA ILE A 26 -0.47 -1.09 5.67
C ILE A 26 0.94 -0.51 5.57
N ASN A 27 1.95 -1.35 5.82
CA ASN A 27 3.35 -1.02 5.65
C ASN A 27 4.06 -2.16 4.88
N PRO A 28 5.36 -2.04 4.53
CA PRO A 28 6.02 -3.03 3.67
C PRO A 28 6.00 -4.47 4.21
N LEU A 29 6.06 -4.65 5.53
CA LEU A 29 6.14 -6.00 6.12
C LEU A 29 4.83 -6.81 6.01
N PRO A 30 3.64 -6.32 6.45
CA PRO A 30 2.38 -7.01 6.21
C PRO A 30 2.00 -7.04 4.72
N ALA A 31 2.44 -6.08 3.90
CA ALA A 31 2.25 -6.13 2.45
C ALA A 31 2.98 -7.33 1.83
N LEU A 32 4.22 -7.56 2.25
CA LEU A 32 4.99 -8.74 1.86
C LEU A 32 4.33 -10.01 2.38
N ASN A 33 4.11 -10.12 3.69
CA ASN A 33 3.72 -11.39 4.31
C ASN A 33 2.28 -11.86 3.98
N LYS A 34 1.37 -10.94 3.66
CA LYS A 34 -0.05 -11.27 3.41
C LYS A 34 -0.44 -11.26 1.93
N TYR A 35 0.28 -10.49 1.12
CA TYR A 35 -0.10 -10.21 -0.27
C TYR A 35 1.04 -10.42 -1.26
N ASP A 36 2.18 -10.96 -0.80
CA ASP A 36 3.40 -11.18 -1.58
C ASP A 36 3.88 -9.90 -2.29
N CYS A 37 3.59 -8.74 -1.70
CA CYS A 37 3.84 -7.45 -2.32
C CYS A 37 5.17 -6.86 -1.86
N PHE A 38 6.24 -7.19 -2.59
CA PHE A 38 7.59 -6.67 -2.36
C PHE A 38 7.71 -5.15 -2.62
N ARG A 39 6.86 -4.62 -3.50
CA ARG A 39 6.93 -3.22 -3.96
C ARG A 39 5.65 -2.46 -3.60
N LEU A 40 5.31 -2.36 -2.32
CA LEU A 40 4.12 -1.64 -1.84
C LEU A 40 3.94 -0.23 -2.43
N GLY A 41 5.04 0.48 -2.71
CA GLY A 41 4.98 1.81 -3.32
C GLY A 41 4.28 1.85 -4.69
N ALA A 42 4.35 0.78 -5.49
CA ALA A 42 3.73 0.74 -6.81
C ALA A 42 2.19 0.67 -6.72
N PRO A 43 1.57 -0.28 -5.97
CA PRO A 43 0.14 -0.24 -5.68
C PRO A 43 -0.32 1.10 -5.09
N ILE A 44 0.39 1.66 -4.12
CA ILE A 44 0.00 2.94 -3.52
C ILE A 44 0.02 4.08 -4.54
N TYR A 45 1.01 4.08 -5.43
CA TYR A 45 1.07 5.05 -6.53
C TYR A 45 -0.11 4.88 -7.48
N ASP A 46 -0.39 3.66 -7.93
CA ASP A 46 -1.51 3.37 -8.84
C ASP A 46 -2.85 3.76 -8.21
N LEU A 47 -3.08 3.45 -6.93
CA LEU A 47 -4.29 3.86 -6.19
C LEU A 47 -4.45 5.38 -6.12
N LYS A 48 -3.35 6.13 -5.96
CA LYS A 48 -3.38 7.60 -6.01
C LYS A 48 -3.68 8.12 -7.41
N GLN A 49 -3.13 7.49 -8.45
CA GLN A 49 -3.37 7.89 -9.85
C GLN A 49 -4.83 7.71 -10.26
N ILE A 50 -5.52 6.69 -9.73
CA ILE A 50 -6.95 6.47 -9.97
C ILE A 50 -7.87 7.32 -9.06
N GLY A 51 -7.29 8.20 -8.22
CA GLY A 51 -8.04 9.20 -7.46
C GLY A 51 -8.30 8.88 -5.99
N PHE A 52 -7.77 7.78 -5.45
CA PHE A 52 -7.94 7.48 -4.04
C PHE A 52 -7.03 8.35 -3.16
N SER A 53 -7.63 8.94 -2.12
CA SER A 53 -6.91 9.70 -1.10
C SER A 53 -6.24 8.75 -0.11
N ILE A 54 -4.90 8.63 -0.22
CA ILE A 54 -4.09 7.78 0.66
C ILE A 54 -3.09 8.65 1.43
N ASP A 55 -3.18 8.55 2.75
CA ASP A 55 -2.24 9.18 3.68
C ASP A 55 -0.99 8.35 3.88
N LYS A 56 0.10 9.04 4.21
CA LYS A 56 1.41 8.46 4.47
C LYS A 56 1.96 9.01 5.78
N ARG A 57 2.39 8.11 6.65
CA ARG A 57 3.15 8.42 7.87
C ARG A 57 4.46 7.68 7.86
N MET A 58 5.54 8.35 8.26
CA MET A 58 6.83 7.70 8.49
C MET A 58 6.89 7.20 9.93
N ILE A 59 7.19 5.91 10.11
CA ILE A 59 7.35 5.26 11.41
C ILE A 59 8.81 4.91 11.60
N THR A 60 9.34 5.18 12.79
CA THR A 60 10.66 4.72 13.23
C THR A 60 10.46 3.47 14.08
N ALA A 61 10.98 2.33 13.63
CA ALA A 61 10.98 1.08 14.37
C ALA A 61 11.89 1.15 15.60
N LYS A 62 11.71 0.21 16.53
CA LYS A 62 12.56 0.08 17.73
C LYS A 62 14.05 -0.07 17.42
N ASN A 63 14.39 -0.65 16.27
CA ASN A 63 15.77 -0.80 15.79
C ASN A 63 16.29 0.40 14.99
N GLY A 64 15.61 1.55 15.04
CA GLY A 64 15.97 2.77 14.33
C GLY A 64 15.63 2.80 12.84
N LYS A 65 15.22 1.67 12.23
CA LYS A 65 14.83 1.63 10.82
C LYS A 65 13.55 2.42 10.60
N LYS A 66 13.48 3.17 9.50
CA LYS A 66 12.29 3.94 9.13
C LYS A 66 11.52 3.24 8.01
N TYR A 67 10.20 3.23 8.11
CA TYR A 67 9.32 2.71 7.06
C TYR A 67 8.08 3.58 6.90
N ALA A 68 7.47 3.53 5.72
CA ALA A 68 6.21 4.22 5.46
C ALA A 68 5.04 3.32 5.84
N GLU A 69 4.05 3.90 6.51
CA GLU A 69 2.74 3.33 6.74
C GLU A 69 1.70 4.15 5.99
N TYR A 70 0.75 3.47 5.35
CA TYR A 70 -0.30 4.06 4.53
C TYR A 70 -1.69 3.72 5.06
N SER A 71 -2.63 4.64 4.90
CA SER A 71 -4.04 4.50 5.26
C SER A 71 -4.94 5.17 4.23
N MET A 72 -6.18 4.68 4.10
CA MET A 72 -7.22 5.42 3.40
C MET A 72 -7.52 6.69 4.19
N ARG A 73 -7.56 7.86 3.53
CA ARG A 73 -8.13 9.06 4.14
C ARG A 73 -9.64 8.87 4.20
N VAL A 74 -10.20 8.89 5.41
CA VAL A 74 -11.65 8.96 5.62
C VAL A 74 -12.00 10.44 5.67
N ASN A 75 -12.93 10.87 4.82
CA ASN A 75 -13.47 12.23 4.84
C ASN A 75 -14.58 12.36 5.88
#